data_AF-A0A847EVU8-F1
#
_entry.id   AF-A0A847EVU8-F1
#
_cell.length_a   1.000
_cell.length_b   1.000
_cell.length_c   1.000
_cell.angle_alpha   90.00
_cell.angle_beta   90.00
_cell.angle_gamma   90.00
#
_symmetry.space_group_name_H-M   'P 1'
#
loop_
_entity.id
_entity.type
_entity.pdbx_description
1 polymer ?
#
loop_
_entity_poly.entity_id
_entity_poly.type
_entity_poly.pdbx_seq_one_letter_code
_entity_poly.pdbx_strand_id
1 'polypeptide(L)'
;MTSPVITKRSWLLITLLILSVVCYALYQRWRVVEVPIELYGATIIVPTTINGVTYRLLFDTGAPTSVSEEVCHKHALELIDSTEAVDMYGNKQWVRRALLPRLKLNGFTVRHLTVGVIKPRQDFVNCIP
;
A
#
# COMPACT_ATOMS: atom_id res chain seq x y z
N MET A 1 38.62 -22.21 31.24
CA MET A 1 37.54 -21.83 30.30
C MET A 1 37.14 -23.08 29.54
N THR A 2 36.05 -23.75 29.94
CA THR A 2 35.52 -24.93 29.23
C THR A 2 34.58 -24.44 28.13
N SER A 3 34.85 -24.83 26.87
CA SER A 3 33.96 -24.52 25.77
C SER A 3 32.65 -25.33 25.91
N PRO A 4 31.49 -24.76 25.57
CA PRO A 4 30.24 -25.50 25.62
C PRO A 4 30.26 -26.62 24.56
N VAL A 5 30.17 -27.87 25.02
CA VAL A 5 30.07 -29.04 24.15
C VAL A 5 28.66 -29.12 23.60
N ILE A 6 28.47 -28.68 22.35
CA ILE A 6 27.18 -28.76 21.65
C ILE A 6 26.89 -30.23 21.31
N THR A 7 25.90 -30.81 21.98
CA THR A 7 25.50 -32.21 21.79
C THR A 7 24.66 -32.39 20.51
N LYS A 8 24.59 -33.61 19.94
CA LYS A 8 23.74 -33.93 18.77
C LYS A 8 22.28 -33.49 18.94
N ARG A 9 21.76 -33.57 20.17
CA ARG A 9 20.41 -33.09 20.54
C ARG A 9 20.29 -31.57 20.39
N SER A 10 21.35 -30.83 20.72
CA SER A 10 21.40 -29.37 20.55
C SER A 10 21.42 -28.98 19.07
N TRP A 11 22.17 -29.73 18.23
CA TRP A 11 22.16 -29.55 16.77
C TRP A 11 20.78 -29.81 16.15
N LEU A 12 20.11 -30.88 16.57
CA LEU A 12 18.75 -31.19 16.10
C LEU A 12 17.74 -30.08 16.44
N LEU A 13 17.84 -29.50 17.63
CA LEU A 13 16.97 -28.40 18.04
C LEU A 13 17.25 -27.13 17.23
N ILE A 14 18.52 -26.82 16.98
CA ILE A 14 18.93 -25.68 16.15
C ILE A 14 18.42 -25.83 14.72
N THR A 15 18.56 -27.02 14.12
CA THR A 15 18.11 -27.25 12.73
C THR A 15 16.60 -27.15 12.62
N LEU A 16 15.83 -27.68 13.59
CA LEU A 16 14.37 -27.54 13.61
C LEU A 16 13.94 -26.07 13.71
N LEU A 17 14.63 -25.28 14.55
CA LEU A 17 14.33 -23.86 14.76
C LEU A 17 14.63 -23.06 13.48
N ILE A 18 15.78 -23.27 12.86
CA ILE A 18 16.14 -22.64 11.57
C ILE A 18 15.15 -23.05 10.47
N LEU A 19 14.82 -24.34 10.37
CA LEU A 19 13.89 -24.85 9.35
C LEU A 19 12.51 -24.18 9.47
N SER A 20 11.96 -24.07 10.68
CA SER A 20 10.68 -23.41 10.91
C SER A 20 10.67 -21.93 10.50
N VAL A 21 11.74 -21.19 10.80
CA VAL A 21 11.89 -19.77 10.41
C VAL A 21 11.98 -19.63 8.89
N VAL A 22 12.77 -20.49 8.23
CA VAL A 22 12.90 -20.49 6.77
C VAL A 22 11.58 -20.86 6.09
N CYS A 23 10.91 -21.92 6.55
CA CYS A 23 9.60 -22.32 6.04
C CYS A 23 8.56 -21.21 6.23
N TYR A 24 8.56 -20.51 7.37
CA TYR A 24 7.66 -19.38 7.60
C TYR A 24 7.94 -18.21 6.66
N ALA A 25 9.21 -17.86 6.44
CA ALA A 25 9.60 -16.80 5.50
C ALA A 25 9.19 -17.14 4.05
N LEU A 26 9.38 -18.40 3.64
CA LEU A 26 8.93 -18.89 2.34
C LEU A 26 7.40 -18.83 2.22
N TYR A 27 6.68 -19.27 3.26
CA TYR A 27 5.22 -19.17 3.29
C TYR A 27 4.74 -17.74 3.14
N GLN A 28 5.31 -16.77 3.88
CA GLN A 28 4.92 -15.36 3.77
C GLN A 28 5.16 -14.79 2.37
N ARG A 29 6.17 -15.28 1.64
CA ARG A 29 6.49 -14.83 0.27
C ARG A 29 5.48 -15.33 -0.76
N TRP A 30 4.96 -16.55 -0.60
CA TRP A 30 4.05 -17.18 -1.56
C TRP A 30 2.58 -17.13 -1.12
N ARG A 31 2.29 -16.51 0.03
CA ARG A 31 0.93 -16.40 0.55
C ARG A 31 0.09 -15.53 -0.39
N VAL A 32 -1.03 -16.09 -0.84
CA VAL A 32 -2.10 -15.34 -1.52
C VAL A 32 -2.84 -14.49 -0.49
N VAL A 33 -3.06 -13.21 -0.80
CA VAL A 33 -3.83 -12.29 0.04
C VAL A 33 -5.08 -11.88 -0.71
N GLU A 34 -6.22 -12.05 -0.05
CA GLU A 34 -7.50 -11.52 -0.54
C GLU A 34 -7.67 -10.08 -0.06
N VAL A 35 -7.94 -9.18 -1.00
CA VAL A 35 -8.21 -7.77 -0.73
C VAL A 35 -9.72 -7.56 -0.89
N PRO A 36 -10.44 -7.17 0.18
CA PRO A 36 -11.86 -6.90 0.08
C PRO A 36 -12.10 -5.69 -0.82
N ILE A 37 -13.15 -5.76 -1.64
CA ILE A 37 -13.59 -4.66 -2.50
C ILE A 37 -15.07 -4.36 -2.23
N GLU A 38 -15.44 -3.11 -2.44
CA GLU A 38 -16.84 -2.68 -2.46
C GLU A 38 -17.20 -2.34 -3.90
N LEU A 39 -18.35 -2.83 -4.37
CA LEU A 39 -18.87 -2.53 -5.71
C LEU A 39 -19.98 -1.48 -5.60
N TYR A 40 -19.80 -0.36 -6.27
CA TYR A 40 -20.81 0.69 -6.43
C TYR A 40 -21.12 0.85 -7.91
N GLY A 41 -22.11 0.09 -8.41
CA GLY A 41 -22.36 -0.03 -9.84
C GLY A 41 -21.16 -0.67 -10.57
N ALA A 42 -20.62 0.03 -11.57
CA ALA A 42 -19.40 -0.38 -12.28
C ALA A 42 -18.10 0.06 -11.58
N THR A 43 -18.21 0.75 -10.44
CA THR A 43 -17.07 1.32 -9.71
C THR A 43 -16.56 0.32 -8.67
N ILE A 44 -15.25 0.05 -8.72
CA ILE A 44 -14.57 -0.78 -7.70
C ILE A 44 -13.92 0.17 -6.68
N ILE A 45 -14.33 0.03 -5.42
CA ILE A 45 -13.77 0.77 -4.30
C ILE A 45 -12.95 -0.18 -3.43
N VAL A 46 -11.76 0.25 -3.04
CA VAL A 46 -10.83 -0.55 -2.23
C VAL A 46 -10.61 0.15 -0.88
N PRO A 47 -11.13 -0.41 0.22
CA PRO A 47 -10.85 0.09 1.57
C PRO A 47 -9.36 -0.03 1.88
N THR A 48 -8.74 1.10 2.21
CA THR A 48 -7.29 1.19 2.38
C THR A 48 -6.94 2.01 3.61
N THR A 49 -5.98 1.57 4.40
CA THR A 49 -5.53 2.29 5.59
C THR A 49 -4.23 3.04 5.30
N ILE A 50 -4.23 4.35 5.56
CA ILE A 50 -3.06 5.23 5.54
C ILE A 50 -2.85 5.73 6.97
N ASN A 51 -1.68 5.44 7.56
CA ASN A 51 -1.32 5.79 8.94
C ASN A 51 -2.43 5.56 9.98
N GLY A 52 -3.15 4.44 9.87
CA GLY A 52 -4.22 4.06 10.81
C GLY A 52 -5.61 4.63 10.49
N VAL A 53 -5.75 5.52 9.51
CA VAL A 53 -7.04 6.03 9.04
C VAL A 53 -7.48 5.26 7.79
N THR A 54 -8.73 4.78 7.78
CA THR A 54 -9.30 4.06 6.65
C THR A 54 -9.94 5.03 5.65
N TYR A 55 -9.57 4.85 4.38
CA TYR A 55 -10.06 5.59 3.24
C TYR A 55 -10.68 4.64 2.21
N ARG A 56 -11.54 5.19 1.36
CA ARG A 56 -12.09 4.50 0.19
C ARG A 56 -11.36 4.98 -1.04
N LEU A 57 -10.52 4.13 -1.63
CA LEU A 57 -9.80 4.46 -2.86
C LEU A 57 -10.58 3.91 -4.06
N LEU A 58 -10.64 4.70 -5.12
CA LEU A 58 -11.12 4.22 -6.42
C LEU A 58 -10.04 3.33 -7.04
N PHE A 59 -10.44 2.14 -7.48
CA PHE A 59 -9.58 1.30 -8.32
C PHE A 59 -9.68 1.77 -9.77
N ASP A 60 -8.70 2.57 -10.19
CA ASP A 60 -8.61 3.14 -11.54
C ASP A 60 -7.36 2.61 -12.24
N THR A 61 -7.54 1.76 -13.25
CA THR A 61 -6.43 1.22 -14.05
C THR A 61 -5.86 2.23 -15.04
N GLY A 62 -6.56 3.34 -15.29
CA GLY A 62 -6.15 4.40 -16.22
C GLY A 62 -5.31 5.49 -15.59
N ALA A 63 -5.12 5.47 -14.26
CA ALA A 63 -4.42 6.53 -13.54
C ALA A 63 -3.33 5.98 -12.61
N PRO A 64 -2.21 6.71 -12.42
CA PRO A 64 -1.29 6.48 -11.32
C PRO A 64 -1.97 6.66 -9.96
N THR A 65 -1.48 5.97 -8.93
CA THR A 65 -1.98 6.14 -7.56
C THR A 65 -1.87 7.60 -7.12
N SER A 66 -2.99 8.16 -6.66
CA SER A 66 -3.09 9.56 -6.27
C SER A 66 -3.92 9.69 -5.00
N VAL A 67 -3.66 10.74 -4.23
CA VAL A 67 -4.38 11.11 -3.00
C VAL A 67 -4.88 12.55 -3.09
N SER A 68 -5.90 12.88 -2.32
CA SER A 68 -6.38 14.25 -2.24
C SER A 68 -5.38 15.15 -1.52
N GLU A 69 -5.45 16.45 -1.78
CA GLU A 69 -4.71 17.47 -1.04
C GLU A 69 -5.00 17.39 0.48
N GLU A 70 -6.25 17.10 0.86
CA GLU A 70 -6.63 16.85 2.26
C GLU A 70 -5.87 15.67 2.89
N VAL A 71 -5.77 14.53 2.18
CA VAL A 71 -5.02 13.36 2.66
C VAL A 71 -3.54 13.70 2.80
N CYS A 72 -2.98 14.43 1.83
CA CYS A 72 -1.59 14.89 1.87
C CYS A 72 -1.31 15.75 3.12
N HIS A 73 -2.17 16.72 3.40
CA HIS A 73 -2.02 17.60 4.57
C HIS A 73 -2.27 16.86 5.89
N LYS A 74 -3.34 16.06 5.97
CA LYS A 74 -3.72 15.33 7.20
C LYS A 74 -2.63 14.37 7.68
N HIS A 75 -1.89 13.78 6.75
CA HIS A 75 -0.79 12.86 7.05
C HIS A 75 0.59 13.50 6.96
N ALA A 76 0.66 14.82 6.75
CA ALA A 76 1.90 15.58 6.57
C ALA A 76 2.88 14.88 5.61
N LEU A 77 2.37 14.46 4.44
CA LEU A 77 3.19 13.73 3.47
C LEU A 77 4.31 14.62 2.92
N GLU A 78 5.50 14.05 2.80
CA GLU A 78 6.66 14.72 2.23
C GLU A 78 6.47 14.89 0.73
N LEU A 79 6.56 16.13 0.25
CA LEU A 79 6.50 16.45 -1.16
C LEU A 79 7.89 16.32 -1.78
N ILE A 80 7.96 15.59 -2.89
CA ILE A 80 9.24 15.25 -3.52
C ILE A 80 9.52 16.12 -4.75
N ASP A 81 8.57 16.21 -5.67
CA ASP A 81 8.70 16.94 -6.92
C ASP A 81 7.32 17.17 -7.57
N SER A 82 7.31 17.51 -8.86
CA SER A 82 6.11 17.62 -9.69
C SER A 82 6.32 16.95 -11.04
N THR A 83 5.23 16.45 -11.62
CA THR A 83 5.22 15.84 -12.96
C THR A 83 4.07 16.44 -13.80
N GLU A 84 4.26 16.54 -15.11
CA GLU A 84 3.18 16.95 -16.01
C GLU A 84 2.21 15.78 -16.17
N ALA A 85 0.92 16.02 -15.88
CA ALA A 85 -0.16 15.08 -16.10
C ALA A 85 -1.14 15.64 -17.13
N VAL A 86 -1.80 14.74 -17.85
CA VAL A 86 -2.81 15.07 -18.86
C VAL A 86 -4.13 14.45 -18.44
N ASP A 87 -5.20 15.24 -18.44
CA ASP A 87 -6.54 14.72 -18.19
C ASP A 87 -7.16 14.08 -19.45
N MET A 88 -8.34 13.47 -19.29
CA MET A 88 -9.04 12.81 -20.41
C MET A 88 -9.51 13.78 -21.51
N TYR A 89 -9.50 15.09 -21.24
CA TYR A 89 -9.83 16.13 -22.21
C TYR A 89 -8.58 16.72 -22.90
N GLY A 90 -7.39 16.21 -22.59
CA GLY A 90 -6.12 16.69 -23.13
C GLY A 90 -5.53 17.89 -22.40
N ASN A 91 -6.12 18.33 -21.29
CA ASN A 91 -5.58 19.46 -20.52
C ASN A 91 -4.35 19.01 -19.74
N LYS A 92 -3.27 19.78 -19.86
CA LYS A 92 -2.01 19.55 -19.15
C LYS A 92 -1.98 20.34 -17.84
N GLN A 93 -1.49 19.71 -16.78
CA GLN A 93 -1.26 20.36 -15.50
C GLN A 93 -0.06 19.75 -14.78
N TRP A 94 0.65 20.57 -13.99
CA TRP A 94 1.68 20.07 -13.08
C TRP A 94 1.04 19.50 -11.82
N VAL A 95 1.28 18.21 -11.57
CA VAL A 95 0.82 17.49 -10.38
C VAL A 95 2.00 17.31 -9.45
N ARG A 96 1.87 17.80 -8.21
CA ARG A 96 2.86 17.55 -7.15
C ARG A 96 2.81 16.08 -6.76
N ARG A 97 3.97 15.51 -6.44
CA ARG A 97 4.06 14.14 -5.94
C ARG A 97 4.53 14.15 -4.50
N ALA A 98 4.02 13.20 -3.73
CA ALA A 98 4.36 13.00 -2.33
C ALA A 98 4.81 11.56 -2.08
N LEU A 99 5.61 11.36 -1.03
CA LEU A 99 5.97 10.06 -0.55
C LEU A 99 4.95 9.58 0.49
N LEU A 100 4.25 8.49 0.18
CA LEU A 100 3.36 7.80 1.10
C LEU A 100 4.15 6.70 1.82
N PRO A 101 4.41 6.82 3.14
CA PRO A 101 5.29 5.90 3.84
C PRO A 101 4.71 4.48 3.94
N ARG A 102 3.39 4.38 4.12
CA ARG A 102 2.69 3.11 4.26
C ARG A 102 1.24 3.19 3.78
N LEU A 103 0.91 2.30 2.85
CA LEU A 103 -0.45 2.01 2.39
C LEU A 103 -0.78 0.56 2.75
N LYS A 104 -1.85 0.32 3.50
CA LYS A 104 -2.27 -1.03 3.88
C LYS A 104 -3.61 -1.40 3.25
N LEU A 105 -3.59 -2.51 2.50
CA LEU A 105 -4.72 -3.12 1.82
C LEU A 105 -4.99 -4.47 2.49
N ASN A 106 -5.82 -4.51 3.53
CA ASN A 106 -6.04 -5.70 4.35
C ASN A 106 -4.71 -6.39 4.78
N GLY A 107 -4.43 -7.61 4.28
CA GLY A 107 -3.22 -8.40 4.57
C GLY A 107 -1.98 -8.01 3.75
N PHE A 108 -2.08 -7.01 2.88
CA PHE A 108 -1.02 -6.51 2.01
C PHE A 108 -0.61 -5.10 2.41
N THR A 109 0.67 -4.78 2.30
CA THR A 109 1.20 -3.45 2.67
C THR A 109 2.26 -3.02 1.68
N VAL A 110 2.06 -1.82 1.14
CA VAL A 110 3.03 -1.13 0.28
C VAL A 110 3.72 -0.05 1.12
N ARG A 111 5.02 0.11 0.92
CA ARG A 111 5.85 1.10 1.63
C ARG A 111 6.55 1.99 0.63
N HIS A 112 6.77 3.25 1.01
CA HIS A 112 7.48 4.25 0.19
C HIS A 112 6.87 4.39 -1.21
N LEU A 113 5.56 4.53 -1.27
CA LEU A 113 4.83 4.68 -2.53
C LEU A 113 4.81 6.16 -2.94
N THR A 114 5.29 6.48 -4.13
CA THR A 114 5.08 7.81 -4.70
C THR A 114 3.65 7.95 -5.17
N VAL A 115 2.96 8.99 -4.69
CA VAL A 115 1.56 9.28 -5.04
C VAL A 115 1.44 10.68 -5.65
N GLY A 116 0.55 10.85 -6.61
CA GLY A 116 0.14 12.16 -7.08
C GLY A 116 -0.74 12.86 -6.04
N VAL A 117 -0.55 14.15 -5.82
CA VAL A 117 -1.43 14.98 -4.98
C VAL A 117 -2.36 15.74 -5.90
N ILE A 118 -3.62 15.33 -5.92
CA ILE A 118 -4.64 15.85 -6.83
C ILE A 118 -5.80 16.47 -6.06
N LYS A 119 -6.44 17.47 -6.67
CA LYS A 119 -7.73 17.96 -6.20
C LYS A 119 -8.82 17.31 -7.06
N PRO A 120 -9.67 16.42 -6.51
CA PRO A 120 -10.75 15.83 -7.28
C PRO A 120 -11.67 16.93 -7.80
N ARG A 121 -11.99 16.91 -9.11
CA ARG A 121 -12.94 17.84 -9.73
C ARG A 121 -14.39 17.40 -9.57
N GLN A 122 -14.64 16.13 -9.33
CA GLN A 122 -15.98 15.57 -9.17
C GLN A 122 -16.07 14.85 -7.83
N ASP A 123 -17.01 15.29 -6.98
CA ASP A 123 -17.40 14.55 -5.79
C ASP A 123 -18.34 13.41 -6.20
N PHE A 124 -17.98 12.17 -5.83
CA PHE A 124 -18.81 10.98 -6.08
C PHE A 124 -20.20 11.04 -5.42
N VAL A 125 -20.45 12.02 -4.54
CA VAL A 125 -21.75 12.25 -3.90
C VAL A 125 -22.84 12.56 -4.93
N ASN A 126 -22.48 13.17 -6.06
CA ASN A 126 -23.44 13.63 -7.07
C ASN A 126 -23.51 12.71 -8.31
N CYS A 127 -22.85 11.55 -8.30
CA CYS A 127 -22.84 10.62 -9.42
C CYS A 127 -23.70 9.36 -9.18
N ILE A 128 -24.54 9.38 -8.16
CA ILE A 128 -25.57 8.36 -7.95
C ILE A 128 -26.81 8.81 -8.75
N PRO A 129 -27.30 8.03 -9.72
CA PRO A 129 -28.52 8.35 -10.45
C PRO A 129 -29.75 8.42 -9.54
#